data_AF-A0A4R8EQZ2-F1
#
_entry.id   AF-A0A4R8EQZ2-F1
#
_cell.length_a   1.000
_cell.length_b   1.000
_cell.length_c   1.000
_cell.angle_alpha   90.00
_cell.angle_beta   90.00
_cell.angle_gamma   90.00
#
_symmetry.space_group_name_H-M   'P 1'
#
loop_
_entity.id
_entity.type
_entity.pdbx_description
1 polymer ?
#
loop_
_entity_poly.entity_id
_entity_poly.type
_entity_poly.pdbx_seq_one_letter_code
_entity_poly.pdbx_strand_id
1 'polypeptide(L)'
;MATDVITLRKEQRAAIGTAGVLRSLRNIVKVISIMGAVISLIVIFFAVKGYYSLPSADDYVDKGIYTFMPSRTYTMQEKYKIKISRSWQERSRSVNVVEYRAHKDGYRHLVKVDSKTDGQNLVREHVAIQRKIFSLKNTKDFITVGSEETTVNYTNRARLKYILFFSASAFYLCVFGGLYYFKNRKAKQTVTIVSR
;
A
#
# COMPACT_ATOMS: atom_id res chain seq x y z
N MET A 1 -41.52 -49.14 -20.72
CA MET A 1 -40.62 -48.45 -21.68
C MET A 1 -40.67 -46.92 -21.61
N ALA A 2 -41.83 -46.26 -21.46
CA ALA A 2 -41.90 -44.79 -21.44
C ALA A 2 -41.24 -44.11 -20.21
N THR A 3 -41.27 -44.76 -19.05
CA THR A 3 -40.74 -44.22 -17.78
C THR A 3 -39.22 -44.05 -17.79
N ASP A 4 -38.50 -44.96 -18.45
CA ASP A 4 -37.04 -44.93 -18.59
C ASP A 4 -36.53 -43.80 -19.48
N VAL A 5 -37.30 -43.44 -20.52
CA VAL A 5 -36.90 -42.38 -21.46
C VAL A 5 -37.00 -41.00 -20.81
N ILE A 6 -37.94 -40.83 -19.86
CA ILE A 6 -38.16 -39.57 -19.14
C ILE A 6 -37.06 -39.35 -18.10
N THR A 7 -36.67 -40.38 -17.36
CA THR A 7 -35.56 -40.33 -16.40
C THR A 7 -34.23 -40.06 -17.10
N LEU A 8 -33.94 -40.77 -18.20
CA LEU A 8 -32.74 -40.54 -19.03
C LEU A 8 -32.67 -39.12 -19.59
N ARG A 9 -33.79 -38.55 -20.09
CA ARG A 9 -33.82 -37.15 -20.57
C ARG A 9 -33.57 -36.14 -19.46
N LYS A 10 -34.03 -36.41 -18.23
CA LYS A 10 -33.85 -35.53 -17.07
C LYS A 10 -32.39 -35.50 -16.63
N GLU A 11 -31.74 -36.66 -16.57
CA GLU A 11 -30.31 -36.76 -16.27
C GLU A 11 -29.43 -36.12 -17.35
N GLN A 12 -29.74 -36.35 -18.63
CA GLN A 12 -29.03 -35.71 -19.75
C GLN A 12 -29.14 -34.18 -19.69
N ARG A 13 -30.32 -33.63 -19.38
CA ARG A 13 -30.50 -32.17 -19.21
C ARG A 13 -29.75 -31.62 -18.00
N ALA A 14 -29.71 -32.36 -16.89
CA ALA A 14 -28.93 -31.97 -15.71
C ALA A 14 -27.41 -32.00 -15.98
N ALA A 15 -26.92 -33.01 -16.73
CA ALA A 15 -25.53 -33.12 -17.14
C ALA A 15 -25.11 -32.01 -18.13
N ILE A 16 -25.97 -31.66 -19.09
CA ILE A 16 -25.73 -30.56 -20.03
C ILE A 16 -25.74 -29.21 -19.30
N GLY A 17 -26.68 -29.01 -18.35
CA GLY A 17 -26.74 -27.82 -17.51
C GLY A 17 -25.50 -27.64 -16.64
N THR A 18 -25.07 -28.69 -15.96
CA THR A 18 -23.86 -28.68 -15.11
C THR A 18 -22.58 -28.48 -15.93
N ALA A 19 -22.45 -29.12 -17.09
CA ALA A 19 -21.32 -28.92 -18.00
C ALA A 19 -21.26 -27.49 -18.57
N GLY A 20 -22.41 -26.88 -18.86
CA GLY A 20 -22.52 -25.48 -19.28
C GLY A 20 -22.07 -24.51 -18.17
N VAL A 21 -22.53 -24.73 -16.94
CA VAL A 21 -22.13 -23.93 -15.77
C VAL A 21 -20.63 -24.04 -15.50
N LEU A 22 -20.05 -25.25 -15.49
CA LEU A 22 -18.61 -25.48 -15.30
C LEU A 22 -17.77 -24.78 -16.37
N ARG A 23 -18.23 -24.78 -17.63
CA ARG A 23 -17.54 -24.12 -18.74
C ARG A 23 -17.54 -22.59 -18.56
N SER A 24 -18.65 -22.00 -18.15
CA SER A 24 -18.78 -20.57 -17.87
C SER A 24 -17.88 -20.15 -16.70
N LEU A 25 -17.93 -20.90 -15.59
CA LEU A 25 -17.15 -20.63 -14.38
C LEU A 25 -15.64 -20.65 -14.67
N ARG A 26 -15.18 -21.61 -15.48
CA ARG A 26 -13.79 -21.68 -15.93
C ARG A 26 -13.37 -20.48 -16.79
N ASN A 27 -14.26 -19.92 -17.61
CA ASN A 27 -13.96 -18.73 -18.41
C ASN A 27 -13.90 -17.48 -17.54
N ILE A 28 -14.81 -17.35 -16.56
CA ILE A 28 -14.78 -16.26 -15.57
C ILE A 28 -13.47 -16.29 -14.78
N VAL A 29 -13.07 -17.45 -14.26
CA VAL A 29 -11.80 -17.61 -13.53
C VAL A 29 -10.60 -17.23 -14.40
N LYS A 30 -10.58 -17.62 -15.68
CA LYS A 30 -9.52 -17.20 -16.61
C LYS A 30 -9.47 -15.68 -16.78
N VAL A 31 -10.61 -15.03 -17.01
CA VAL A 31 -10.66 -13.57 -17.21
C VAL A 31 -10.19 -12.85 -15.94
N ILE A 32 -10.70 -13.24 -14.77
CA ILE A 32 -10.28 -12.69 -13.47
C ILE A 32 -8.77 -12.87 -13.28
N SER A 33 -8.23 -14.05 -13.62
CA SER A 33 -6.81 -14.33 -13.50
C SER A 33 -5.94 -13.48 -14.44
N ILE A 34 -6.38 -13.22 -15.68
CA ILE A 34 -5.65 -12.37 -16.61
C ILE A 34 -5.70 -10.91 -16.15
N MET A 35 -6.86 -10.42 -15.73
CA MET A 35 -6.99 -9.06 -15.19
C MET A 35 -6.15 -8.88 -13.92
N GLY A 36 -6.10 -9.89 -13.05
CA GLY A 36 -5.23 -9.90 -11.88
C GLY A 36 -3.74 -9.78 -12.24
N ALA A 37 -3.30 -10.44 -13.31
CA ALA A 37 -1.92 -10.33 -13.79
C ALA A 37 -1.59 -8.91 -14.28
N VAL A 38 -2.51 -8.26 -15.00
CA VAL A 38 -2.34 -6.87 -15.45
C VAL A 38 -2.26 -5.91 -14.26
N ILE A 39 -3.15 -6.05 -13.28
CA ILE A 39 -3.12 -5.25 -12.05
C ILE A 39 -1.80 -5.45 -11.30
N SER A 40 -1.32 -6.70 -11.21
CA SER A 40 -0.05 -7.02 -10.56
C SER A 40 1.14 -6.29 -11.18
N LEU A 41 1.20 -6.21 -12.51
CA LEU A 41 2.25 -5.45 -13.22
C LEU A 41 2.19 -3.96 -12.90
N ILE A 42 1.00 -3.37 -12.83
CA ILE A 42 0.81 -1.97 -12.46
C ILE A 42 1.29 -1.72 -11.03
N VAL A 43 0.93 -2.60 -10.09
CA VAL A 43 1.36 -2.49 -8.69
C VAL A 43 2.88 -2.60 -8.57
N ILE A 44 3.51 -3.54 -9.27
CA ILE A 44 4.98 -3.66 -9.30
C ILE A 44 5.62 -2.37 -9.80
N PHE A 45 5.12 -1.80 -10.90
CA PHE A 45 5.64 -0.56 -11.45
C PHE A 45 5.60 0.59 -10.44
N PHE A 46 4.45 0.79 -9.77
CA PHE A 46 4.34 1.83 -8.73
C PHE A 46 5.16 1.51 -7.48
N ALA A 47 5.26 0.23 -7.09
CA ALA A 47 6.05 -0.18 -5.94
C ALA A 47 7.54 0.12 -6.15
N VAL A 48 8.07 -0.23 -7.32
CA VAL A 48 9.46 0.04 -7.72
C VAL A 48 9.71 1.54 -7.81
N LYS A 49 8.84 2.28 -8.52
CA LYS A 49 8.98 3.74 -8.64
C LYS A 49 8.97 4.42 -7.27
N GLY A 50 8.05 4.02 -6.39
CA GLY A 50 7.96 4.57 -5.04
C GLY A 50 9.17 4.23 -4.18
N TYR A 51 9.70 3.02 -4.29
CA TYR A 51 10.91 2.59 -3.57
C TYR A 51 12.13 3.44 -3.95
N TYR A 52 12.36 3.66 -5.24
CA TYR A 52 13.50 4.45 -5.73
C TYR A 52 13.36 5.95 -5.53
N SER A 53 12.12 6.45 -5.40
CA SER A 53 11.88 7.88 -5.11
C SER A 53 12.18 8.24 -3.66
N LEU A 54 12.35 7.26 -2.77
CA LEU A 54 12.67 7.48 -1.36
C LEU A 54 14.19 7.61 -1.15
N PRO A 55 14.66 8.69 -0.48
CA PRO A 55 16.07 8.83 -0.12
C PRO A 55 16.59 7.62 0.65
N SER A 56 17.84 7.26 0.39
CA SER A 56 18.59 6.25 1.15
C SER A 56 18.88 6.74 2.56
N ALA A 57 19.17 5.81 3.49
CA ALA A 57 19.68 6.17 4.81
C ALA A 57 20.95 7.01 4.71
N ASP A 58 21.79 6.75 3.71
CA ASP A 58 23.03 7.48 3.44
C ASP A 58 22.79 8.90 2.91
N ASP A 59 21.60 9.19 2.37
CA ASP A 59 21.25 10.53 1.89
C ASP A 59 20.87 11.48 3.04
N TYR A 60 20.70 10.93 4.25
CA TYR A 60 20.42 11.69 5.45
C TYR A 60 21.72 11.97 6.22
N VAL A 61 21.85 13.22 6.65
CA VAL A 61 22.84 13.65 7.64
C VAL A 61 22.15 13.72 8.99
N ASP A 62 22.65 12.95 9.96
CA ASP A 62 22.22 13.05 11.34
C ASP A 62 22.75 14.35 11.94
N LYS A 63 21.82 15.26 12.30
CA LYS A 63 22.14 16.51 12.99
C LYS A 63 22.13 16.35 14.52
N GLY A 64 21.78 15.17 15.01
CA GLY A 64 21.68 14.86 16.43
C GLY A 64 20.28 15.13 16.99
N ILE A 65 20.21 15.07 18.31
CA ILE A 65 18.96 15.23 19.08
C ILE A 65 18.81 16.68 19.48
N TYR A 66 17.64 17.24 19.21
CA TYR A 66 17.26 18.58 19.61
C TYR A 66 16.12 18.54 20.61
N THR A 67 16.20 19.42 21.60
CA THR A 67 15.09 19.71 22.50
C THR A 67 14.19 20.74 21.84
N PHE A 68 12.95 20.35 21.62
CA PHE A 68 11.92 21.20 21.06
C PHE A 68 10.99 21.68 22.16
N MET A 69 10.78 23.00 22.24
CA MET A 69 9.84 23.60 23.19
C MET A 69 8.57 24.05 22.46
N PRO A 70 7.40 23.86 23.06
CA PRO A 70 6.14 24.30 22.49
C PRO A 70 6.11 25.84 22.51
N SER A 71 5.89 26.44 21.34
CA SER A 71 5.93 27.90 21.17
C SER A 71 4.54 28.48 21.07
N ARG A 72 3.71 27.96 20.16
CA ARG A 72 2.38 28.52 19.86
C ARG A 72 1.40 27.45 19.43
N THR A 73 0.12 27.68 19.69
CA THR A 73 -0.98 26.86 19.19
C THR A 73 -1.79 27.64 18.18
N TYR A 74 -2.18 27.02 17.08
CA TYR A 74 -3.11 27.61 16.13
C TYR A 74 -3.91 26.53 15.40
N THR A 75 -5.00 26.96 14.76
CA THR A 75 -5.85 26.08 13.96
C THR A 75 -5.48 26.24 12.49
N MET A 76 -5.24 25.12 11.80
CA MET A 76 -4.95 25.09 10.37
C MET A 76 -6.07 24.35 9.63
N GLN A 77 -6.41 24.83 8.43
CA GLN A 77 -7.31 24.10 7.53
C GLN A 77 -6.53 23.00 6.80
N GLU A 78 -6.86 21.75 7.09
CA GLU A 78 -6.34 20.59 6.36
C GLU A 78 -7.34 20.19 5.27
N LYS A 79 -6.90 20.23 4.02
CA LYS A 79 -7.66 19.68 2.90
C LYS A 79 -7.59 18.16 2.92
N TYR A 80 -8.73 17.51 2.75
CA TYR A 80 -8.81 16.08 2.55
C TYR A 80 -9.76 15.75 1.40
N LYS A 81 -9.52 14.63 0.73
CA LYS A 81 -10.36 14.13 -0.35
C LYS A 81 -11.29 13.06 0.21
N ILE A 82 -12.60 13.25 0.06
CA ILE A 82 -13.59 12.21 0.28
C ILE A 82 -14.16 11.78 -1.07
N LYS A 83 -14.37 10.48 -1.20
CA LYS A 83 -15.15 9.91 -2.30
C LYS A 83 -16.64 9.98 -1.93
N ILE A 84 -17.40 10.80 -2.65
CA ILE A 84 -18.85 10.90 -2.50
C ILE A 84 -19.48 10.34 -3.78
N SER A 85 -20.13 9.19 -3.66
CA SER A 85 -20.68 8.45 -4.79
C SER A 85 -19.60 8.17 -5.87
N ARG A 86 -19.73 8.76 -7.06
CA ARG A 86 -18.83 8.57 -8.21
C ARG A 86 -17.74 9.64 -8.34
N SER A 87 -17.71 10.67 -7.49
CA SER A 87 -16.74 11.76 -7.59
C SER A 87 -15.90 11.93 -6.33
N TRP A 88 -14.68 12.43 -6.52
CA TRP A 88 -13.82 12.87 -5.43
C TRP A 88 -14.09 14.35 -5.19
N GLN A 89 -14.48 14.69 -3.95
CA GLN A 89 -14.67 16.07 -3.53
C GLN A 89 -13.58 16.45 -2.54
N GLU A 90 -13.02 17.65 -2.72
CA GLU A 90 -12.11 18.25 -1.75
C GLU A 90 -12.93 18.96 -0.67
N ARG A 91 -12.68 18.60 0.59
CA ARG A 91 -13.23 19.27 1.76
C ARG A 91 -12.09 19.74 2.66
N SER A 92 -12.38 20.72 3.51
CA SER A 92 -11.43 21.21 4.50
C SER A 92 -11.93 20.87 5.90
N ARG A 93 -11.03 20.48 6.79
CA ARG A 93 -11.30 20.36 8.24
C ARG A 93 -10.34 21.24 9.02
N SER A 94 -10.85 21.85 10.07
CA SER A 94 -10.05 22.56 11.06
C SER A 94 -9.30 21.56 11.92
N VAL A 95 -7.97 21.68 11.98
CA VAL A 95 -7.10 20.86 12.83
C VAL A 95 -6.34 21.79 13.76
N ASN A 96 -6.35 21.48 15.05
CA ASN A 96 -5.56 22.21 16.04
C ASN A 96 -4.12 21.68 16.03
N VAL A 97 -3.15 22.59 15.99
CA VAL A 97 -1.74 22.25 15.86
C VAL A 97 -0.93 23.04 16.88
N VAL A 98 0.05 22.38 17.49
CA VAL A 98 1.06 22.99 18.35
C VAL A 98 2.36 23.06 17.55
N GLU A 99 2.91 24.27 17.45
CA GLU A 99 4.23 24.53 16.87
C GLU A 99 5.29 24.40 17.96
N TYR A 100 6.20 23.47 17.76
CA TYR A 100 7.38 23.23 18.56
C TYR A 100 8.60 23.82 17.85
N ARG A 101 9.46 24.53 18.60
CA ARG A 101 10.68 25.15 18.07
C ARG A 101 11.93 24.65 18.80
N ALA A 102 12.98 24.37 18.03
CA ALA A 102 14.30 24.11 18.57
C ALA A 102 14.99 25.42 18.94
N HIS A 103 15.69 25.44 20.08
CA HIS A 103 16.30 26.67 20.62
C HIS A 103 17.46 27.21 19.78
N LYS A 104 18.26 26.35 19.17
CA LYS A 104 19.53 26.75 18.54
C LYS A 104 19.43 27.05 17.04
N ASP A 105 18.65 26.27 16.30
CA ASP A 105 18.72 26.25 14.84
C ASP A 105 17.39 26.56 14.15
N GLY A 106 16.40 27.06 14.90
CA GLY A 106 15.11 27.51 14.33
C GLY A 106 14.27 26.39 13.69
N TYR A 107 14.62 25.12 13.91
CA TYR A 107 13.84 23.98 13.43
C TYR A 107 12.43 24.01 14.01
N ARG A 108 11.46 23.69 13.16
CA ARG A 108 10.05 23.69 13.50
C ARG A 108 9.47 22.30 13.37
N HIS A 109 8.66 21.92 14.35
CA HIS A 109 7.94 20.65 14.37
C HIS A 109 6.47 20.93 14.69
N LEU A 110 5.56 20.36 13.90
CA LEU A 110 4.13 20.57 14.06
C LEU A 110 3.49 19.30 14.60
N VAL A 111 2.81 19.41 15.73
CA VAL A 111 2.08 18.30 16.35
C VAL A 111 0.58 18.59 16.28
N LYS A 112 -0.18 17.68 15.66
CA LYS A 112 -1.65 17.74 15.65
C LYS A 112 -2.17 17.32 17.02
N VAL A 113 -3.14 18.07 17.54
CA VAL A 113 -3.78 17.82 18.83
C VAL A 113 -5.30 17.72 18.64
N ASP A 114 -5.93 16.88 19.47
CA ASP A 114 -7.36 16.59 19.37
C ASP A 114 -8.19 17.80 19.78
N SER A 115 -7.82 18.48 20.87
CA SER A 115 -8.46 19.71 21.33
C SER A 115 -7.53 20.92 21.31
N LYS A 116 -8.13 22.10 21.18
CA LYS A 116 -7.43 23.38 21.37
C LYS A 116 -6.91 23.52 22.80
N THR A 117 -7.68 23.03 23.78
CA THR A 117 -7.33 23.08 25.21
C THR A 117 -6.08 22.25 25.49
N ASP A 118 -5.99 21.04 24.92
CA ASP A 118 -4.82 20.16 25.07
C ASP A 118 -3.56 20.84 24.52
N GLY A 119 -3.68 21.46 23.34
CA GLY A 119 -2.58 22.23 22.77
C GLY A 119 -2.15 23.39 23.67
N GLN A 120 -3.09 24.13 24.25
CA GLN A 120 -2.78 25.23 25.17
C GLN A 120 -2.12 24.73 26.46
N ASN A 121 -2.56 23.59 26.99
CA ASN A 121 -1.94 22.98 28.16
C ASN A 121 -0.49 22.59 27.88
N LEU A 122 -0.21 21.96 26.73
CA LEU A 122 1.16 21.64 26.31
C LEU A 122 2.07 22.87 26.25
N VAL A 123 1.56 24.00 25.75
CA VAL A 123 2.32 25.27 25.73
C VAL A 123 2.51 25.83 27.14
N ARG A 124 1.48 25.83 27.99
CA ARG A 124 1.54 26.35 29.36
C ARG A 124 2.48 25.55 30.26
N GLU A 125 2.42 24.22 30.15
CA GLU A 125 3.25 23.29 30.91
C GLU A 125 4.69 23.21 30.38
N HIS A 126 5.00 23.89 29.26
CA HIS A 126 6.32 23.89 28.64
C HIS A 126 6.87 22.48 28.40
N VAL A 127 5.99 21.53 28.05
CA VAL A 127 6.35 20.12 27.87
C VAL A 127 7.31 19.99 26.68
N ALA A 128 8.60 19.87 26.99
CA ALA A 128 9.62 19.74 25.97
C ALA A 128 9.65 18.31 25.40
N ILE A 129 9.87 18.20 24.09
CA ILE A 129 10.05 16.90 23.42
C ILE A 129 11.44 16.80 22.82
N GLN A 130 12.06 15.63 22.96
CA GLN A 130 13.33 15.33 22.31
C GLN A 130 13.06 14.64 20.97
N ARG A 131 13.61 15.20 19.89
CA ARG A 131 13.45 14.69 18.53
C ARG A 131 14.81 14.72 17.84
N LYS A 132 15.11 13.68 17.07
CA LYS A 132 16.29 13.63 16.23
C LYS A 132 15.97 14.26 14.88
N ILE A 133 16.93 14.98 14.31
CA ILE A 133 16.77 15.67 13.02
C ILE A 133 17.65 15.00 11.97
N PHE A 134 17.01 14.56 10.89
CA PHE A 134 17.71 14.09 9.70
C PHE A 134 17.56 15.10 8.58
N SER A 135 18.67 15.67 8.12
CA SER A 135 18.71 16.61 6.99
C SER A 135 19.03 15.85 5.71
N LEU A 136 18.35 16.16 4.61
CA LEU A 136 18.78 15.66 3.29
C LEU A 136 20.11 16.31 2.90
N LYS A 137 21.05 15.55 2.34
CA LYS A 137 22.35 16.06 1.88
C LYS A 137 22.22 17.10 0.76
N ASN A 138 21.27 16.88 -0.15
CA ASN A 138 21.14 17.65 -1.40
C ASN A 138 19.98 18.66 -1.37
N THR A 139 19.27 18.78 -0.24
CA THR A 139 18.11 19.67 -0.11
C THR A 139 18.15 20.35 1.26
N LYS A 140 17.60 21.56 1.37
CA LYS A 140 17.39 22.24 2.68
C LYS A 140 16.26 21.61 3.51
N ASP A 141 15.72 20.49 3.04
CA ASP A 141 14.63 19.77 3.69
C ASP A 141 15.17 18.90 4.83
N PHE A 142 14.38 18.83 5.88
CA PHE A 142 14.68 18.03 7.05
C PHE A 142 13.43 17.28 7.51
N ILE A 143 13.66 16.17 8.20
CA ILE A 143 12.62 15.41 8.88
C ILE A 143 12.96 15.32 10.37
N THR A 144 11.92 15.37 11.18
CA THR A 144 12.01 15.20 12.63
C THR A 144 11.48 13.83 13.00
N VAL A 145 12.29 13.03 13.69
CA VAL A 145 11.98 11.64 14.05
C VAL A 145 12.13 11.47 15.56
N GLY A 146 11.55 10.42 16.14
CA GLY A 146 11.74 10.07 17.56
C GLY A 146 13.23 9.94 17.91
N SER A 147 13.61 10.30 19.13
CA SER A 147 14.99 10.33 19.61
C SER A 147 15.71 8.97 19.48
N GLU A 148 14.98 7.87 19.62
CA GLU A 148 15.50 6.50 19.55
C GLU A 148 15.67 5.96 18.12
N GLU A 149 15.07 6.61 17.10
CA GLU A 149 15.15 6.09 15.75
C GLU A 149 16.52 6.38 15.10
N THR A 150 17.02 5.39 14.35
CA THR A 150 18.18 5.51 13.47
C THR A 150 17.70 5.80 12.05
N THR A 151 18.56 6.44 11.23
CA THR A 151 18.26 6.70 9.80
C THR A 151 17.86 5.41 9.08
N VAL A 152 18.58 4.32 9.34
CA VAL A 152 18.32 2.99 8.78
C VAL A 152 16.93 2.47 9.15
N ASN A 153 16.53 2.54 10.43
CA ASN A 153 15.23 2.03 10.86
C ASN A 153 14.08 2.85 10.27
N TYR A 154 14.24 4.18 10.20
CA TYR A 154 13.28 5.07 9.57
C TYR A 154 13.09 4.75 8.08
N THR A 155 14.18 4.64 7.32
CA THR A 155 14.11 4.35 5.88
C THR A 155 13.58 2.94 5.61
N ASN A 156 13.93 1.96 6.45
CA ASN A 156 13.43 0.59 6.31
C ASN A 156 11.92 0.54 6.54
N ARG A 157 11.42 1.21 7.58
CA ARG A 157 9.97 1.31 7.84
C ARG A 157 9.24 2.01 6.69
N ALA A 158 9.82 3.06 6.12
CA ALA A 158 9.26 3.75 4.97
C ALA A 158 9.21 2.84 3.72
N ARG A 159 10.29 2.07 3.47
CA ARG A 159 10.43 1.18 2.31
C ARG A 159 9.66 -0.14 2.43
N LEU A 160 9.39 -0.61 3.65
CA LEU A 160 8.75 -1.91 3.91
C LEU A 160 7.42 -2.06 3.17
N LYS A 161 6.61 -1.01 3.12
CA LYS A 161 5.31 -1.02 2.42
C LYS A 161 5.47 -1.36 0.94
N TYR A 162 6.47 -0.78 0.28
CA TYR A 162 6.76 -1.01 -1.14
C TYR A 162 7.30 -2.43 -1.38
N ILE A 163 8.16 -2.92 -0.48
CA ILE A 163 8.65 -4.31 -0.52
C ILE A 163 7.50 -5.31 -0.37
N LEU A 164 6.56 -5.06 0.54
CA LEU A 164 5.38 -5.91 0.73
C LEU A 164 4.48 -5.93 -0.50
N PHE A 165 4.21 -4.78 -1.11
CA PHE A 165 3.43 -4.74 -2.36
C PHE A 165 4.16 -5.45 -3.50
N PHE A 166 5.46 -5.24 -3.64
CA PHE A 166 6.28 -5.89 -4.65
C PHE A 166 6.28 -7.42 -4.46
N SER A 167 6.51 -7.91 -3.24
CA SER A 167 6.58 -9.35 -2.95
C SER A 167 5.26 -10.05 -3.20
N ALA A 168 4.13 -9.46 -2.77
CA ALA A 168 2.80 -10.00 -3.01
C ALA A 168 2.48 -10.09 -4.51
N SER A 169 2.78 -9.03 -5.27
CA SER A 169 2.55 -8.98 -6.71
C SER A 169 3.47 -9.94 -7.49
N ALA A 170 4.75 -10.01 -7.13
CA ALA A 170 5.70 -10.93 -7.73
C ALA A 170 5.30 -12.39 -7.49
N PHE A 171 4.89 -12.73 -6.25
CA PHE A 171 4.40 -14.07 -5.91
C PHE A 171 3.20 -14.47 -6.77
N TYR A 172 2.22 -13.56 -6.93
CA TYR A 172 1.06 -13.80 -7.79
C TYR A 172 1.47 -14.11 -9.24
N LEU A 173 2.40 -13.35 -9.82
CA LEU A 173 2.87 -13.56 -11.19
C LEU A 173 3.64 -14.88 -11.33
N CYS A 174 4.44 -15.26 -10.33
CA CYS A 174 5.13 -16.55 -10.31
C CYS A 174 4.13 -17.72 -10.32
N VAL A 175 3.08 -17.66 -9.49
CA VAL A 175 2.04 -18.71 -9.47
C VAL A 175 1.27 -18.74 -10.78
N PHE A 176 0.84 -17.57 -11.30
CA PHE A 176 0.11 -17.47 -12.56
C PHE A 176 0.93 -18.00 -13.75
N GLY A 177 2.18 -17.53 -13.88
CA GLY A 177 3.10 -17.94 -14.93
C GLY A 177 3.46 -19.43 -14.82
N GLY A 178 3.69 -19.93 -13.60
CA GLY A 178 3.91 -21.35 -13.33
C GLY A 178 2.75 -22.22 -13.78
N LEU A 179 1.52 -21.91 -13.34
CA LEU A 179 0.32 -22.65 -13.74
C LEU A 179 0.09 -22.64 -15.26
N TYR A 180 0.33 -21.49 -15.90
CA TYR A 180 0.27 -21.37 -17.36
C TYR A 180 1.31 -22.26 -18.06
N TYR A 181 2.55 -22.23 -17.57
CA TYR A 181 3.64 -23.04 -18.11
C TYR A 181 3.39 -24.55 -17.95
N PHE A 182 2.95 -25.00 -16.77
CA PHE A 182 2.63 -26.41 -16.51
C PHE A 182 1.47 -26.90 -17.38
N LYS A 183 0.44 -26.09 -17.57
CA LYS A 183 -0.68 -26.43 -18.45
C LYS A 183 -0.22 -26.59 -19.91
N ASN A 184 0.67 -25.73 -20.38
CA ASN A 184 1.21 -25.81 -21.74
C ASN A 184 2.16 -27.01 -21.92
N ARG A 185 2.85 -27.48 -20.87
CA ARG A 185 3.64 -28.73 -20.93
C ARG A 185 2.78 -29.97 -21.09
N LYS A 186 1.67 -30.09 -20.35
CA LYS A 186 0.76 -31.24 -20.48
C LYS A 186 0.16 -31.35 -21.89
N ALA A 187 -0.16 -30.23 -22.52
CA ALA A 187 -0.65 -30.20 -23.89
C ALA A 187 0.39 -30.71 -24.92
N LYS A 188 1.68 -30.51 -24.67
CA LYS A 188 2.75 -31.01 -25.55
C LYS A 188 3.03 -32.51 -25.37
N GLN A 189 2.89 -33.04 -24.14
CA GLN A 189 3.14 -34.46 -23.87
C GLN A 189 2.05 -35.40 -24.44
N THR A 190 0.78 -34.98 -24.48
CA THR A 190 -0.30 -35.81 -25.07
C THR A 190 -0.09 -36.05 -26.56
N VAL A 191 0.51 -35.11 -27.28
CA VAL A 191 0.78 -35.25 -28.72
C VAL A 191 1.90 -36.27 -29.01
N THR A 192 2.82 -36.47 -28.07
CA THR A 192 3.95 -37.40 -28.25
C THR A 192 3.62 -38.85 -27.90
N ILE A 193 2.56 -39.10 -27.11
CA ILE A 193 2.20 -40.46 -26.64
C ILE A 193 1.34 -41.22 -27.67
N VAL A 194 0.78 -40.54 -28.67
CA VAL A 194 -0.10 -41.17 -29.70
C VAL A 194 0.66 -41.56 -30.98
N SER A 195 1.96 -41.24 -31.08
CA SER A 195 2.80 -41.70 -32.19
C SER A 195 3.77 -42.80 -31.76
N ARG A 196 3.27 -44.02 -31.59
CA ARG A 196 4.09 -45.23 -31.69
C ARG A 196 3.27 -46.43 -32.10
#